data_AF-A0A937NK74-F1
#
_entry.id   AF-A0A937NK74-F1
#
_cell.length_a   1.000
_cell.length_b   1.000
_cell.length_c   1.000
_cell.angle_alpha   90.00
_cell.angle_beta   90.00
_cell.angle_gamma   90.00
#
_symmetry.space_group_name_H-M   'P 1'
#
loop_
_entity.id
_entity.type
_entity.pdbx_description
1 polymer ?
#
loop_
_entity_poly.entity_id
_entity_poly.type
_entity_poly.pdbx_seq_one_letter_code
_entity_poly.pdbx_strand_id
1 'polypeptide(L)'
;MKYRKLPRLESKPPSAPISPNIVALLAVSGLNSSPKSIVDLAQEISGDLLVGYQKLEALDQTIGGVGLHNVHHRISDDEMTGDYRIEFRPQFRPIQYVYMWLSYDDLVWNACRIVQDSCLHIENAVKYRFKIPLTKNASLGVLLGEPQVKADLDSAFLGLLRTLNRIVYRRAKHTIEELKIDEHRFTPADALAIYLICRKAGCKLLEPTGLFKKWKR
;
A
#
# COMPACT_ATOMS: atom_id res chain seq x y z
N MET A 1 -26.86 -3.21 27.17
CA MET A 1 -25.96 -2.16 26.66
C MET A 1 -26.40 -1.82 25.24
N LYS A 2 -27.08 -0.68 25.03
CA LYS A 2 -27.58 -0.28 23.70
C LYS A 2 -26.46 0.46 22.98
N TYR A 3 -25.90 -0.11 21.91
CA TYR A 3 -24.98 0.62 21.04
C TYR A 3 -25.76 1.76 20.37
N ARG A 4 -25.47 2.99 20.79
CA ARG A 4 -26.01 4.20 20.18
C ARG A 4 -25.44 4.25 18.76
N LYS A 5 -26.27 4.05 17.74
CA LYS A 5 -25.87 4.29 16.33
C LYS A 5 -25.40 5.74 16.26
N LEU A 6 -24.09 5.94 16.09
CA LEU A 6 -23.56 7.25 15.77
C LEU A 6 -24.16 7.66 14.42
N PRO A 7 -24.57 8.92 14.25
CA PRO A 7 -25.06 9.40 12.96
C PRO A 7 -23.97 9.16 11.91
N ARG A 8 -24.34 8.55 10.78
CA ARG A 8 -23.48 8.53 9.60
C ARG A 8 -23.26 9.98 9.21
N LEU A 9 -22.02 10.46 9.32
CA LEU A 9 -21.64 11.75 8.76
C LEU A 9 -21.70 11.58 7.23
N GLU A 10 -22.83 11.95 6.62
CA GLU A 10 -23.03 11.95 5.16
C GLU A 10 -22.24 13.06 4.44
N SER A 11 -21.11 13.49 4.99
CA SER A 11 -20.21 14.38 4.27
C SER A 11 -19.29 13.54 3.41
N LYS A 12 -19.50 13.57 2.09
CA LYS A 12 -18.47 13.12 1.14
C LYS A 12 -17.11 13.68 1.60
N PRO A 13 -16.07 12.85 1.75
CA PRO A 13 -14.80 13.36 2.20
C PRO A 13 -14.30 14.44 1.23
N PRO A 14 -13.64 15.49 1.75
CA PRO A 14 -13.20 16.60 0.94
C PRO A 14 -12.30 16.10 -0.20
N SER A 15 -12.49 16.68 -1.38
CA SER A 15 -11.72 16.44 -2.60
C SER A 15 -10.30 17.01 -2.52
N ALA A 16 -9.59 16.70 -1.45
CA ALA A 16 -8.28 17.26 -1.22
C ALA A 16 -7.30 16.75 -2.30
N PRO A 17 -6.50 17.65 -2.91
CA PRO A 17 -5.50 17.23 -3.87
C PRO A 17 -4.43 16.36 -3.21
N ILE A 18 -3.73 15.57 -4.03
CA ILE A 18 -2.57 14.80 -3.57
C ILE A 18 -1.45 15.77 -3.19
N SER A 19 -0.82 15.51 -2.05
CA SER A 19 0.33 16.27 -1.54
C SER A 19 1.43 16.36 -2.61
N PRO A 20 2.06 17.54 -2.84
CA PRO A 20 3.06 17.72 -3.90
C PRO A 20 4.23 16.72 -3.85
N ASN A 21 4.68 16.38 -2.63
CA ASN A 21 5.74 15.39 -2.44
C ASN A 21 5.35 13.97 -2.91
N ILE A 22 4.06 13.62 -2.81
CA ILE A 22 3.52 12.33 -3.26
C ILE A 22 3.33 12.34 -4.78
N VAL A 23 2.93 13.47 -5.37
CA VAL A 23 2.91 13.65 -6.83
C VAL A 23 4.31 13.47 -7.42
N ALA A 24 5.34 14.04 -6.79
CA ALA A 24 6.72 13.83 -7.21
C ALA A 24 7.14 12.35 -7.13
N LEU A 25 6.73 11.63 -6.07
CA LEU A 25 6.98 10.19 -5.94
C LEU A 25 6.25 9.37 -7.02
N LEU A 26 5.00 9.72 -7.36
CA LEU A 26 4.26 9.07 -8.43
C LEU A 26 5.02 9.18 -9.76
N ALA A 27 5.51 10.37 -10.10
CA ALA A 27 6.23 10.63 -11.34
C ALA A 27 7.49 9.74 -11.49
N VAL A 28 8.23 9.50 -10.40
CA VAL A 28 9.45 8.68 -10.43
C VAL A 28 9.19 7.17 -10.21
N SER A 29 7.97 6.78 -9.83
CA SER A 29 7.59 5.36 -9.72
C SER A 29 7.34 4.70 -11.08
N GLY A 30 7.20 5.51 -12.14
CA GLY A 30 6.85 5.07 -13.49
C GLY A 30 5.41 4.55 -13.61
N LEU A 31 4.52 4.85 -12.65
CA LEU A 31 3.09 4.58 -12.77
C LEU A 31 2.50 5.50 -13.86
N ASN A 32 1.65 4.95 -14.73
CA ASN A 32 0.96 5.72 -15.79
C ASN A 32 -0.35 6.35 -15.31
N SER A 33 -0.60 6.39 -13.99
CA SER A 33 -1.81 6.94 -13.40
C SER A 33 -1.68 8.45 -13.20
N SER A 34 -2.66 9.21 -13.71
CA SER A 34 -2.70 10.65 -13.47
C SER A 34 -3.08 10.96 -12.01
N PRO A 35 -2.55 12.03 -11.39
CA PRO A 35 -2.97 12.46 -10.06
C PRO A 35 -4.49 12.68 -9.97
N LYS A 36 -5.10 13.22 -11.04
CA LYS A 36 -6.55 13.44 -11.12
C LYS A 36 -7.33 12.12 -11.01
N SER A 37 -6.97 11.10 -11.78
CA SER A 37 -7.63 9.78 -11.68
C SER A 37 -7.54 9.14 -10.30
N ILE A 38 -6.48 9.41 -9.54
CA ILE A 38 -6.33 8.89 -8.17
C ILE A 38 -7.22 9.64 -7.18
N VAL A 39 -7.34 10.97 -7.33
CA VAL A 39 -8.27 11.77 -6.53
C VAL A 39 -9.72 11.35 -6.79
N ASP A 40 -10.10 11.21 -8.06
CA ASP A 40 -11.44 10.78 -8.46
C ASP A 40 -11.77 9.40 -7.85
N LEU A 41 -10.83 8.44 -7.93
CA LEU A 41 -10.99 7.12 -7.31
C LEU A 41 -11.15 7.19 -5.78
N ALA A 42 -10.40 8.07 -5.11
CA ALA A 42 -10.50 8.24 -3.65
C ALA A 42 -11.90 8.70 -3.21
N GLN A 43 -12.52 9.57 -3.99
CA GLN A 43 -13.88 10.03 -3.74
C GLN A 43 -14.90 8.92 -3.95
N GLU A 44 -14.71 8.11 -4.99
CA GLU A 44 -15.62 7.01 -5.32
C GLU A 44 -15.59 5.90 -4.26
N ILE A 45 -14.40 5.51 -3.79
CA ILE A 45 -14.26 4.53 -2.70
C ILE A 45 -14.96 4.98 -1.43
N SER A 46 -14.97 6.28 -1.16
CA SER A 46 -15.61 6.86 0.01
C SER A 46 -17.14 6.91 -0.07
N GLY A 47 -17.71 6.72 -1.27
CA GLY A 47 -19.15 6.83 -1.51
C GLY A 47 -19.86 5.48 -1.58
N ASP A 48 -19.31 4.54 -2.34
CA ASP A 48 -19.83 3.18 -2.49
C ASP A 48 -18.67 2.19 -2.43
N LEU A 49 -18.65 1.39 -1.36
CA LEU A 49 -17.58 0.45 -1.09
C LEU A 49 -17.41 -0.61 -2.20
N LEU A 50 -18.51 -1.13 -2.75
CA LEU A 50 -18.44 -2.19 -3.76
C LEU A 50 -17.88 -1.64 -5.08
N VAL A 51 -18.36 -0.48 -5.49
CA VAL A 51 -17.87 0.21 -6.70
C VAL A 51 -16.41 0.62 -6.52
N GLY A 52 -16.07 1.17 -5.36
CA GLY A 52 -14.70 1.52 -5.00
C GLY A 52 -13.74 0.34 -5.04
N TYR A 53 -14.18 -0.81 -4.52
CA TYR A 53 -13.42 -2.05 -4.56
C TYR A 53 -13.11 -2.50 -5.99
N GLN A 54 -14.15 -2.62 -6.83
CA GLN A 54 -13.98 -3.06 -8.22
C GLN A 54 -12.99 -2.17 -9.00
N LYS A 55 -13.04 -0.86 -8.75
CA LYS A 55 -12.13 0.10 -9.39
C LYS A 55 -10.71 0.01 -8.85
N LEU A 56 -10.54 -0.16 -7.54
CA LEU A 56 -9.22 -0.40 -6.94
C LEU A 56 -8.60 -1.70 -7.45
N GLU A 57 -9.40 -2.76 -7.55
CA GLU A 57 -8.97 -4.05 -8.09
C GLU A 57 -8.54 -3.91 -9.55
N ALA A 58 -9.37 -3.29 -10.39
CA ALA A 58 -9.02 -3.02 -11.78
C ALA A 58 -7.72 -2.19 -11.90
N LEU A 59 -7.52 -1.22 -11.02
CA LEU A 59 -6.30 -0.42 -10.98
C LEU A 59 -5.08 -1.24 -10.51
N ASP A 60 -5.22 -2.08 -9.48
CA ASP A 60 -4.14 -2.97 -9.00
C ASP A 60 -3.77 -4.02 -10.06
N GLN A 61 -4.73 -4.51 -10.85
CA GLN A 61 -4.46 -5.37 -12.01
C GLN A 61 -3.52 -4.70 -13.02
N THR A 62 -3.62 -3.38 -13.24
CA THR A 62 -2.71 -2.65 -14.16
C THR A 62 -1.25 -2.62 -13.70
N ILE A 63 -1.00 -2.80 -12.39
CA ILE A 63 0.35 -2.91 -11.84
C ILE A 63 0.94 -4.31 -12.12
N GLY A 64 0.06 -5.32 -12.19
CA GLY A 64 0.44 -6.72 -12.38
C GLY A 64 1.14 -7.32 -11.16
N GLY A 65 1.65 -8.54 -11.34
CA GLY A 65 2.21 -9.34 -10.25
C GLY A 65 1.14 -9.79 -9.26
N VAL A 66 1.54 -10.15 -8.04
CA VAL A 66 0.56 -10.56 -7.01
C VAL A 66 0.07 -9.34 -6.25
N GLY A 67 -1.26 -9.19 -6.15
CA GLY A 67 -1.96 -8.05 -5.60
C GLY A 67 -3.35 -8.44 -5.07
N LEU A 68 -4.25 -7.47 -4.91
CA LEU A 68 -5.60 -7.73 -4.39
C LEU A 68 -6.40 -8.67 -5.29
N HIS A 69 -6.23 -8.52 -6.60
CA HIS A 69 -7.00 -9.21 -7.64
C HIS A 69 -6.69 -10.71 -7.79
N ASN A 70 -5.64 -11.22 -7.14
CA ASN A 70 -5.24 -12.62 -7.26
C ASN A 70 -4.78 -13.25 -5.95
N VAL A 71 -4.76 -12.51 -4.84
CA VAL A 71 -4.55 -13.08 -3.51
C VAL A 71 -5.85 -13.78 -3.07
N HIS A 72 -5.89 -15.11 -3.14
CA HIS A 72 -7.01 -15.97 -2.74
C HIS A 72 -8.21 -16.10 -3.70
N HIS A 73 -8.03 -16.03 -5.02
CA HIS A 73 -9.12 -16.46 -5.91
C HIS A 73 -9.10 -17.98 -6.04
N ARG A 74 -10.27 -18.59 -6.24
CA ARG A 74 -10.37 -20.00 -6.61
C ARG A 74 -10.33 -20.08 -8.15
N ILE A 75 -9.33 -20.76 -8.70
CA ILE A 75 -9.23 -21.07 -10.15
C ILE A 75 -10.14 -22.26 -10.48
N SER A 76 -10.17 -23.26 -9.61
CA SER A 76 -11.03 -24.44 -9.71
C SER A 76 -11.30 -25.05 -8.32
N ASP A 77 -12.12 -26.09 -8.21
CA ASP A 77 -12.45 -26.69 -6.92
C ASP A 77 -11.21 -27.13 -6.12
N ASP A 78 -10.11 -27.45 -6.79
CA ASP A 78 -8.84 -27.87 -6.17
C ASP A 78 -7.67 -26.89 -6.39
N GLU A 79 -7.90 -25.76 -7.05
CA GLU A 79 -6.86 -24.80 -7.41
C GLU A 79 -7.24 -23.39 -6.97
N MET A 80 -6.38 -22.72 -6.21
CA MET A 80 -6.50 -21.30 -5.88
C MET A 80 -5.45 -20.51 -6.70
N THR A 81 -5.74 -19.27 -7.10
CA THR A 81 -4.74 -18.27 -7.53
C THR A 81 -3.93 -17.96 -6.28
N GLY A 82 -2.82 -18.69 -6.14
CA GLY A 82 -2.90 -19.26 -4.83
C GLY A 82 -2.06 -20.04 -3.90
N ASP A 83 -0.77 -20.22 -4.10
CA ASP A 83 0.01 -20.91 -3.07
C ASP A 83 0.25 -19.94 -1.90
N TYR A 84 -0.82 -19.41 -1.29
CA TYR A 84 -0.80 -18.61 -0.07
C TYR A 84 -0.35 -19.53 1.06
N ARG A 85 0.96 -19.71 1.11
CA ARG A 85 1.64 -20.36 2.21
C ARG A 85 1.76 -19.35 3.33
N ILE A 86 1.69 -19.85 4.56
CA ILE A 86 1.83 -19.02 5.75
C ILE A 86 3.14 -18.22 5.75
N GLU A 87 4.17 -18.70 5.04
CA GLU A 87 5.45 -18.01 4.85
C GLU A 87 5.38 -16.73 3.99
N PHE A 88 4.37 -16.58 3.12
CA PHE A 88 4.18 -15.40 2.25
C PHE A 88 3.15 -14.40 2.78
N ARG A 89 2.42 -14.80 3.83
CA ARG A 89 1.48 -13.95 4.57
C ARG A 89 2.03 -12.55 4.87
N PRO A 90 3.30 -12.35 5.25
CA PRO A 90 3.85 -11.02 5.56
C PRO A 90 3.93 -10.07 4.35
N GLN A 91 3.99 -10.61 3.13
CA GLN A 91 3.99 -9.83 1.90
C GLN A 91 2.57 -9.43 1.50
N PHE A 92 1.59 -10.31 1.73
CA PHE A 92 0.20 -10.11 1.30
C PHE A 92 -0.68 -9.42 2.33
N ARG A 93 -0.46 -9.65 3.63
CA ARG A 93 -1.31 -9.08 4.69
C ARG A 93 -1.40 -7.56 4.68
N PRO A 94 -0.30 -6.81 4.49
CA PRO A 94 -0.43 -5.37 4.49
C PRO A 94 -1.30 -4.89 3.31
N ILE A 95 -1.28 -5.58 2.17
CA ILE A 95 -2.18 -5.31 1.04
C ILE A 95 -3.64 -5.61 1.42
N GLN A 96 -3.90 -6.74 2.09
CA GLN A 96 -5.23 -7.10 2.59
C GLN A 96 -5.76 -6.09 3.63
N TYR A 97 -4.89 -5.56 4.49
CA TYR A 97 -5.28 -4.54 5.46
C TYR A 97 -5.58 -3.21 4.81
N VAL A 98 -4.84 -2.80 3.78
CA VAL A 98 -5.19 -1.62 2.98
C VAL A 98 -6.63 -1.73 2.46
N TYR A 99 -7.03 -2.89 1.93
CA TYR A 99 -8.40 -3.12 1.50
C TYR A 99 -9.41 -3.01 2.67
N MET A 100 -9.11 -3.67 3.78
CA MET A 100 -9.95 -3.57 4.98
C MET A 100 -10.14 -2.12 5.44
N TRP A 101 -9.08 -1.31 5.42
CA TRP A 101 -9.12 0.11 5.77
C TRP A 101 -9.91 0.97 4.79
N LEU A 102 -9.80 0.67 3.49
CA LEU A 102 -10.62 1.29 2.44
C LEU A 102 -12.10 0.91 2.56
N SER A 103 -12.40 -0.15 3.31
CA SER A 103 -13.77 -0.64 3.53
C SER A 103 -14.51 -0.01 4.71
N TYR A 104 -13.85 0.85 5.47
CA TYR A 104 -14.49 1.55 6.57
C TYR A 104 -15.13 2.85 6.08
N ASP A 105 -16.29 3.19 6.67
CA ASP A 105 -17.06 4.41 6.38
C ASP A 105 -16.22 5.70 6.52
N ASP A 106 -15.15 5.67 7.31
CA ASP A 106 -14.30 6.82 7.56
C ASP A 106 -12.89 6.69 6.96
N LEU A 107 -12.81 6.89 5.64
CA LEU A 107 -11.55 6.77 4.92
C LEU A 107 -10.50 7.81 5.35
N VAL A 108 -10.94 8.99 5.78
CA VAL A 108 -10.04 10.07 6.19
C VAL A 108 -9.25 9.67 7.44
N TRP A 109 -9.93 9.07 8.42
CA TRP A 109 -9.26 8.57 9.64
C TRP A 109 -8.39 7.33 9.37
N ASN A 110 -8.70 6.57 8.32
CA ASN A 110 -7.95 5.37 7.95
C ASN A 110 -6.80 5.61 6.96
N ALA A 111 -6.70 6.81 6.35
CA ALA A 111 -5.66 7.16 5.40
C ALA A 111 -4.23 6.89 5.95
N CYS A 112 -3.98 7.22 7.21
CA CYS A 112 -2.69 6.95 7.85
C CYS A 112 -2.40 5.44 7.97
N ARG A 113 -3.41 4.62 8.31
CA ARG A 113 -3.26 3.16 8.41
C ARG A 113 -2.98 2.53 7.05
N ILE A 114 -3.68 2.98 6.01
CA ILE A 114 -3.44 2.58 4.62
C ILE A 114 -1.99 2.87 4.22
N VAL A 115 -1.50 4.06 4.54
CA VAL A 115 -0.10 4.45 4.27
C VAL A 115 0.88 3.56 5.04
N GLN A 116 0.65 3.34 6.34
CA GLN A 116 1.50 2.50 7.18
C GLN A 116 1.59 1.07 6.64
N ASP A 117 0.46 0.44 6.33
CA ASP A 117 0.42 -0.93 5.82
C ASP A 117 1.01 -1.03 4.41
N SER A 118 0.77 -0.04 3.56
CA SER A 118 1.43 0.04 2.25
C SER A 118 2.95 0.09 2.37
N CYS A 119 3.50 0.87 3.29
CA CYS A 119 4.95 0.90 3.53
C CYS A 119 5.48 -0.36 4.25
N LEU A 120 4.66 -1.00 5.08
CA LEU A 120 4.99 -2.29 5.70
C LEU A 120 5.14 -3.40 4.65
N HIS A 121 4.33 -3.38 3.58
CA HIS A 121 4.51 -4.27 2.43
C HIS A 121 5.93 -4.15 1.85
N ILE A 122 6.44 -2.93 1.66
CA ILE A 122 7.81 -2.70 1.17
C ILE A 122 8.85 -3.24 2.15
N GLU A 123 8.70 -2.97 3.44
CA GLU A 123 9.63 -3.47 4.46
C GLU A 123 9.70 -5.01 4.44
N ASN A 124 8.55 -5.68 4.36
CA ASN A 124 8.47 -7.14 4.31
C ASN A 124 8.95 -7.72 2.97
N ALA A 125 8.78 -6.99 1.86
CA ALA A 125 9.31 -7.37 0.55
C ALA A 125 10.84 -7.33 0.52
N VAL A 126 11.45 -6.28 1.11
CA VAL A 126 12.91 -6.20 1.28
C VAL A 126 13.40 -7.36 2.16
N LYS A 127 12.78 -7.58 3.33
CA LYS A 127 13.17 -8.69 4.20
C LYS A 127 13.12 -10.04 3.48
N TYR A 128 12.06 -10.29 2.71
CA TYR A 128 11.90 -11.53 1.95
C TYR A 128 12.94 -11.70 0.83
N ARG A 129 13.15 -10.66 0.01
CA ARG A 129 14.13 -10.69 -1.10
C ARG A 129 15.53 -11.03 -0.59
N PHE A 130 15.95 -10.38 0.49
CA PHE A 130 17.30 -10.49 1.04
C PHE A 130 17.43 -11.53 2.16
N LYS A 131 16.42 -12.39 2.34
CA LYS A 131 16.40 -13.47 3.35
C LYS A 131 16.69 -12.98 4.78
N ILE A 132 16.28 -11.75 5.07
CA ILE A 132 16.39 -11.16 6.41
C ILE A 132 15.21 -11.69 7.24
N PRO A 133 15.45 -12.28 8.42
CA PRO A 133 14.37 -12.81 9.25
C PRO A 133 13.31 -11.75 9.54
N LEU A 134 12.04 -12.10 9.42
CA LEU A 134 10.94 -11.17 9.72
C LEU A 134 10.88 -10.79 11.20
N THR A 135 11.41 -11.64 12.08
CA THR A 135 11.60 -11.38 13.51
C THR A 135 12.67 -10.34 13.78
N LYS A 136 13.55 -10.03 12.81
CA LYS A 136 14.51 -8.93 12.93
C LYS A 136 13.73 -7.61 12.98
N ASN A 137 13.77 -6.95 14.13
CA ASN A 137 13.20 -5.63 14.32
C ASN A 137 14.09 -4.55 13.65
N ALA A 138 14.12 -4.57 12.32
CA ALA A 138 14.85 -3.60 11.50
C ALA A 138 13.85 -2.78 10.70
N SER A 139 13.88 -1.46 10.90
CA SER A 139 13.08 -0.52 10.12
C SER A 139 13.53 -0.51 8.65
N LEU A 140 12.62 -0.14 7.73
CA LEU A 140 12.96 0.01 6.32
C LEU A 140 14.22 0.86 6.09
N GLY A 141 14.41 1.94 6.84
CA GLY A 141 15.62 2.77 6.75
C GLY A 141 16.92 2.01 7.05
N VAL A 142 16.90 1.13 8.05
CA VAL A 142 18.05 0.27 8.40
C VAL A 142 18.28 -0.77 7.31
N LEU A 143 17.21 -1.42 6.82
CA LEU A 143 17.31 -2.43 5.75
C LEU A 143 17.92 -1.85 4.46
N LEU A 144 17.52 -0.65 4.06
CA LEU A 144 18.08 0.07 2.89
C LEU A 144 19.52 0.56 3.12
N GLY A 145 20.02 0.44 4.34
CA GLY A 145 21.40 0.70 4.75
C GLY A 145 22.34 -0.50 4.61
N GLU A 146 21.79 -1.72 4.59
CA GLU A 146 22.56 -2.98 4.53
C GLU A 146 23.38 -3.08 3.23
N PRO A 147 24.66 -3.48 3.28
CA PRO A 147 25.52 -3.55 2.10
C PRO A 147 24.95 -4.40 0.95
N GLN A 148 24.39 -5.57 1.28
CA GLN A 148 23.78 -6.46 0.29
C GLN A 148 22.59 -5.83 -0.44
N VAL A 149 21.80 -4.99 0.24
CA VAL A 149 20.65 -4.30 -0.36
C VAL A 149 21.13 -3.18 -1.28
N LYS A 150 22.16 -2.44 -0.87
CA LYS A 150 22.77 -1.38 -1.68
C LYS A 150 23.44 -1.91 -2.94
N ALA A 151 24.04 -3.10 -2.86
CA ALA A 151 24.75 -3.71 -3.99
C ALA A 151 23.80 -4.27 -5.07
N ASP A 152 22.64 -4.79 -4.67
CA ASP A 152 21.71 -5.47 -5.57
C ASP A 152 20.65 -4.54 -6.21
N LEU A 153 20.29 -3.43 -5.54
CA LEU A 153 19.29 -2.50 -6.06
C LEU A 153 19.93 -1.39 -6.91
N ASP A 154 19.35 -1.11 -8.08
CA ASP A 154 19.75 0.02 -8.90
C ASP A 154 19.59 1.36 -8.14
N SER A 155 20.47 2.32 -8.42
CA SER A 155 20.58 3.57 -7.66
C SER A 155 19.30 4.40 -7.68
N ALA A 156 18.59 4.42 -8.80
CA ALA A 156 17.31 5.12 -8.95
C ALA A 156 16.23 4.49 -8.06
N PHE A 157 16.12 3.16 -8.10
CA PHE A 157 15.14 2.44 -7.29
C PHE A 157 15.44 2.51 -5.79
N LEU A 158 16.71 2.39 -5.39
CA LEU A 158 17.12 2.62 -4.02
C LEU A 158 16.81 4.05 -3.56
N GLY A 159 17.01 5.04 -4.44
CA GLY A 159 16.63 6.44 -4.23
C GLY A 159 15.13 6.62 -3.98
N LEU A 160 14.29 5.95 -4.78
CA LEU A 160 12.84 5.90 -4.59
C LEU A 160 12.47 5.35 -3.21
N LEU A 161 12.98 4.18 -2.83
CA LEU A 161 12.66 3.54 -1.55
C LEU A 161 13.12 4.39 -0.35
N ARG A 162 14.29 5.04 -0.45
CA ARG A 162 14.77 5.96 0.59
C ARG A 162 13.88 7.20 0.72
N THR A 163 13.45 7.75 -0.41
CA THR A 163 12.56 8.91 -0.44
C THR A 163 11.19 8.56 0.14
N LEU A 164 10.62 7.43 -0.27
CA LEU A 164 9.39 6.87 0.31
C LEU A 164 9.52 6.70 1.83
N ASN A 165 10.59 6.08 2.32
CA ASN A 165 10.80 5.90 3.75
C ASN A 165 10.90 7.23 4.51
N ARG A 166 11.66 8.20 3.98
CA ARG A 166 11.90 9.49 4.62
C ARG A 166 10.65 10.37 4.65
N ILE A 167 9.98 10.50 3.51
CA ILE A 167 8.88 11.45 3.32
C ILE A 167 7.54 10.87 3.76
N VAL A 168 7.34 9.56 3.62
CA VAL A 168 6.04 8.93 3.87
C VAL A 168 6.11 8.06 5.13
N TYR A 169 6.94 7.02 5.13
CA TYR A 169 6.82 5.98 6.15
C TYR A 169 7.18 6.48 7.56
N ARG A 170 8.22 7.30 7.70
CA ARG A 170 8.56 7.94 8.98
C ARG A 170 7.41 8.82 9.50
N ARG A 171 6.78 9.62 8.64
CA ARG A 171 5.64 10.47 9.02
C ARG A 171 4.41 9.66 9.40
N ALA A 172 4.25 8.48 8.81
CA ALA A 172 3.17 7.57 9.15
C ALA A 172 3.43 6.85 10.48
N LYS A 173 4.67 6.45 10.79
CA LYS A 173 5.04 5.70 12.01
C LYS A 173 5.19 6.54 13.27
N HIS A 174 5.63 7.79 13.18
CA HIS A 174 5.92 8.62 14.35
C HIS A 174 4.75 9.57 14.70
N THR A 175 4.39 9.61 15.99
CA THR A 175 3.51 10.55 16.73
C THR A 175 1.99 10.56 16.48
N ILE A 176 1.25 9.96 17.44
CA ILE A 176 -0.11 10.36 17.84
C ILE A 176 -0.05 11.56 18.82
N GLU A 177 1.10 11.80 19.47
CA GLU A 177 1.24 12.73 20.60
C GLU A 177 1.36 14.22 20.22
N GLU A 178 1.54 14.55 18.94
CA GLU A 178 1.81 15.94 18.48
C GLU A 178 0.73 16.51 17.54
N LEU A 179 -0.30 15.74 17.20
CA LEU A 179 -1.36 16.23 16.34
C LEU A 179 -2.46 16.88 17.18
N LYS A 180 -2.85 18.09 16.80
CA LYS A 180 -4.21 18.56 17.10
C LYS A 180 -5.17 17.54 16.48
N ILE A 181 -6.22 17.19 17.22
CA ILE A 181 -7.17 16.10 16.93
C ILE A 181 -7.78 16.18 15.51
N ASP A 182 -7.68 17.34 14.84
CA ASP A 182 -8.29 17.63 13.54
C ASP A 182 -7.31 17.66 12.33
N GLU A 183 -6.01 17.45 12.52
CA GLU A 183 -5.04 17.47 11.41
C GLU A 183 -4.72 16.07 10.86
N HIS A 184 -5.44 15.68 9.81
CA HIS A 184 -5.16 14.45 9.06
C HIS A 184 -3.85 14.58 8.26
N ARG A 185 -2.83 13.78 8.58
CA ARG A 185 -1.51 13.82 7.93
C ARG A 185 -1.51 13.42 6.46
N PHE A 186 -2.49 12.62 6.06
CA PHE A 186 -2.65 12.09 4.72
C PHE A 186 -4.11 12.19 4.33
N THR A 187 -4.36 12.61 3.10
CA THR A 187 -5.69 12.54 2.49
C THR A 187 -5.97 11.11 2.01
N PRO A 188 -7.24 10.74 1.76
CA PRO A 188 -7.57 9.52 1.04
C PRO A 188 -6.82 9.36 -0.29
N ALA A 189 -6.67 10.46 -1.04
CA ALA A 189 -5.94 10.46 -2.31
C ALA A 189 -4.43 10.21 -2.12
N ASP A 190 -3.83 10.78 -1.07
CA ASP A 190 -2.45 10.50 -0.68
C ASP A 190 -2.27 9.00 -0.36
N ALA A 191 -3.19 8.44 0.41
CA ALA A 191 -3.15 7.05 0.83
C ALA A 191 -3.22 6.10 -0.38
N LEU A 192 -4.12 6.36 -1.33
CA LEU A 192 -4.20 5.57 -2.57
C LEU A 192 -2.97 5.71 -3.43
N ALA A 193 -2.46 6.94 -3.63
CA ALA A 193 -1.23 7.15 -4.40
C ALA A 193 -0.06 6.36 -3.80
N ILE A 194 0.11 6.43 -2.47
CA ILE A 194 1.15 5.70 -1.75
C ILE A 194 0.95 4.19 -1.87
N TYR A 195 -0.28 3.70 -1.78
CA TYR A 195 -0.59 2.29 -2.00
C TYR A 195 -0.08 1.82 -3.38
N LEU A 196 -0.42 2.54 -4.46
CA LEU A 196 0.01 2.17 -5.82
C LEU A 196 1.53 2.18 -5.97
N ILE A 197 2.21 3.20 -5.42
CA ILE A 197 3.67 3.29 -5.42
C ILE A 197 4.27 2.08 -4.70
N CYS A 198 3.77 1.78 -3.51
CA CYS A 198 4.23 0.64 -2.71
C CYS A 198 3.94 -0.70 -3.40
N ARG A 199 2.80 -0.84 -4.06
CA ARG A 199 2.44 -2.04 -4.82
C ARG A 199 3.41 -2.28 -5.96
N LYS A 200 3.64 -1.26 -6.79
CA LYS A 200 4.57 -1.37 -7.91
C LYS A 200 6.01 -1.64 -7.46
N ALA A 201 6.49 -0.91 -6.45
CA ALA A 201 7.82 -1.13 -5.90
C ALA A 201 7.95 -2.51 -5.24
N GLY A 202 6.92 -2.99 -4.55
CA GLY A 202 6.86 -4.33 -4.00
C GLY A 202 6.94 -5.42 -5.07
N CYS A 203 6.23 -5.25 -6.19
CA CYS A 203 6.34 -6.15 -7.33
C CYS A 203 7.79 -6.21 -7.86
N LYS A 204 8.44 -5.06 -8.07
CA LYS A 204 9.85 -5.00 -8.50
C LYS A 204 10.81 -5.62 -7.48
N LEU A 205 10.55 -5.48 -6.18
CA LEU A 205 11.36 -6.12 -5.14
C LEU A 205 11.26 -7.64 -5.18
N LEU A 206 10.04 -8.16 -5.37
CA LEU A 206 9.75 -9.58 -5.25
C LEU A 206 9.93 -10.34 -6.57
N GLU A 207 9.95 -9.69 -7.72
CA GLU A 207 10.12 -10.34 -9.04
C GLU A 207 11.35 -11.29 -9.10
N PRO A 208 12.56 -10.91 -8.65
CA PRO A 208 13.73 -11.79 -8.72
C PRO A 208 13.63 -13.03 -7.82
N THR A 209 12.74 -13.02 -6.83
CA THR A 209 12.59 -14.13 -5.89
C THR A 209 11.86 -15.34 -6.49
N GLY A 210 11.27 -15.17 -7.68
CA GLY A 210 10.46 -16.20 -8.32
C GLY A 210 9.09 -16.42 -7.68
N LEU A 211 8.77 -15.69 -6.60
CA LEU A 211 7.47 -15.77 -5.90
C LEU A 211 6.29 -15.62 -6.86
N PHE A 212 6.44 -14.77 -7.89
CA PHE A 212 5.39 -14.47 -8.87
C PHE A 212 5.42 -15.32 -10.15
N LYS A 213 6.44 -16.17 -10.36
CA LYS A 213 6.50 -17.01 -11.58
C LYS A 213 5.35 -18.00 -11.67
N LYS A 214 4.81 -18.45 -10.53
CA LYS A 214 3.61 -19.30 -10.46
C LYS A 214 2.29 -18.56 -10.81
N TRP A 215 2.34 -17.24 -11.01
CA TRP A 215 1.16 -16.37 -11.06
C TRP A 215 1.04 -15.59 -12.39
N LYS A 216 2.02 -15.71 -13.28
CA LYS A 216 1.92 -15.27 -14.67
C LYS A 216 1.18 -16.36 -15.45
N ARG A 217 -0.15 -16.36 -15.41
CA ARG A 217 -1.00 -17.09 -16.36
C ARG A 217 -1.90 -16.07 -17.05
#